data_AF-A0A5C6FF24-F1
#
_entry.id   AF-A0A5C6FF24-F1
#
_cell.length_a   1.000
_cell.length_b   1.000
_cell.length_c   1.000
_cell.angle_alpha   90.00
_cell.angle_beta   90.00
_cell.angle_gamma   90.00
#
_symmetry.space_group_name_H-M   'P 1'
#
loop_
_entity.id
_entity.type
_entity.pdbx_description
1 polymer ?
#
loop_
_entity_poly.entity_id
_entity_poly.type
_entity_poly.pdbx_seq_one_letter_code
_entity_poly.pdbx_strand_id
1 'polypeptide(L)'
;MTDPASDTSPIPRKRSVFKRFFGVMWRWRPRFRLLDLIWLSLLSALLMTWYRDHQNLTSQLQARFGTARTSWSIDQLLGRPNTPMAGDQQSAWTTPGQNAGMQWFIVEFPNKVNVGKIEIVETYNPGAVVRICSVSMTGQEIEIWKGQDPVAPIAGMGSSFIVPSTKIRTRRMKVFLNTDLVSGWNEIDAVALHADDATVQWATNSWASESYGDNRESPQWYWP
;
A
#
# COMPACT_ATOMS: atom_id res chain seq x y z
N MET A 1 62.95 -55.08 -44.74
CA MET A 1 63.99 -56.13 -44.63
C MET A 1 64.73 -55.85 -43.34
N THR A 2 64.86 -56.88 -42.50
CA THR A 2 65.64 -56.97 -41.25
C THR A 2 65.29 -56.02 -40.09
N ASP A 3 64.58 -56.59 -39.12
CA ASP A 3 64.76 -56.33 -37.68
C ASP A 3 66.20 -56.71 -37.26
N PRO A 4 66.80 -56.02 -36.27
CA PRO A 4 67.39 -56.81 -35.19
C PRO A 4 67.27 -56.19 -33.77
N ALA A 5 66.86 -57.06 -32.86
CA ALA A 5 67.51 -57.37 -31.58
C ALA A 5 67.61 -56.29 -30.48
N SER A 6 66.76 -56.49 -29.48
CA SER A 6 67.06 -56.59 -28.03
C SER A 6 67.98 -55.56 -27.38
N ASP A 7 67.39 -54.69 -26.56
CA ASP A 7 68.01 -54.22 -25.32
C ASP A 7 67.09 -54.55 -24.13
N THR A 8 67.63 -55.33 -23.21
CA THR A 8 67.00 -55.78 -21.97
C THR A 8 67.61 -55.03 -20.81
N SER A 9 66.90 -54.04 -20.28
CA SER A 9 67.18 -53.43 -18.98
C SER A 9 65.90 -53.41 -18.12
N PRO A 10 65.95 -53.87 -16.86
CA PRO A 10 64.76 -54.02 -16.04
C PRO A 10 64.31 -52.69 -15.46
N ILE A 11 63.16 -52.18 -15.90
CA ILE A 11 62.53 -50.98 -15.33
C ILE A 11 61.76 -51.36 -14.05
N PRO A 12 61.96 -50.65 -12.92
CA PRO A 12 61.39 -51.02 -11.62
C PRO A 12 59.86 -50.91 -11.57
N ARG A 13 59.22 -51.93 -10.99
CA ARG A 13 57.77 -51.98 -10.72
C ARG A 13 57.33 -50.77 -9.87
N LYS A 14 56.70 -49.77 -10.49
CA LYS A 14 55.87 -48.81 -9.76
C LYS A 14 54.70 -49.58 -9.14
N ARG A 15 54.75 -49.79 -7.82
CA ARG A 15 53.56 -50.20 -7.04
C ARG A 15 52.54 -49.07 -7.13
N SER A 16 51.62 -49.22 -8.07
CA SER A 16 50.39 -48.45 -8.13
C SER A 16 49.57 -48.74 -6.86
N VAL A 17 49.59 -47.82 -5.92
CA VAL A 17 48.65 -47.81 -4.80
C VAL A 17 47.32 -47.33 -5.35
N PHE A 18 46.57 -48.24 -5.97
CA PHE A 18 45.15 -48.04 -6.24
C PHE A 18 44.43 -48.05 -4.89
N LYS A 19 44.30 -46.88 -4.25
CA LYS A 19 43.35 -46.70 -3.16
C LYS A 19 41.95 -46.88 -3.77
N ARG A 20 41.39 -48.08 -3.59
CA ARG A 20 39.95 -48.34 -3.70
C ARG A 20 39.22 -47.36 -2.78
N PHE A 21 38.73 -46.25 -3.33
CA PHE A 21 37.71 -45.43 -2.67
C PHE A 21 36.38 -46.18 -2.74
N PHE A 22 36.24 -47.22 -1.90
CA PHE A 22 34.93 -47.76 -1.59
C PHE A 22 34.30 -46.89 -0.51
N GLY A 23 33.31 -46.11 -0.94
CA GLY A 23 32.05 -45.95 -0.22
C GLY A 23 32.07 -45.21 1.10
N VAL A 24 31.74 -43.93 1.05
CA VAL A 24 30.69 -43.41 1.94
C VAL A 24 29.78 -42.54 1.08
N MET A 25 28.77 -43.18 0.46
CA MET A 25 27.64 -42.46 -0.09
C MET A 25 26.89 -41.88 1.11
N TRP A 26 27.16 -40.63 1.47
CA TRP A 26 26.49 -39.93 2.58
C TRP A 26 25.02 -39.75 2.20
N ARG A 27 24.21 -40.75 2.50
CA ARG A 27 22.77 -40.73 2.30
C ARG A 27 22.16 -39.90 3.42
N TRP A 28 22.13 -38.59 3.24
CA TRP A 28 21.31 -37.70 4.05
C TRP A 28 19.84 -38.12 3.83
N ARG A 29 19.29 -38.89 4.78
CA ARG A 29 17.87 -39.23 4.81
C ARG A 29 17.26 -38.44 5.95
N PRO A 30 16.80 -37.20 5.72
CA PRO A 30 16.11 -36.46 6.76
C PRO A 30 14.90 -37.29 7.18
N ARG A 31 14.91 -37.79 8.42
CA ARG A 31 13.77 -38.46 9.01
C ARG A 31 12.85 -37.38 9.53
N PHE A 32 12.06 -36.79 8.63
CA PHE A 32 10.95 -35.94 9.03
C PHE A 32 9.95 -36.80 9.79
N ARG A 33 9.85 -36.58 11.09
CA ARG A 33 8.78 -37.12 11.93
C ARG A 33 7.54 -36.28 11.69
N LEU A 34 6.36 -36.86 11.85
CA LEU A 34 5.09 -36.11 11.74
C LEU A 34 5.08 -34.89 12.67
N LEU A 35 5.72 -35.01 13.83
CA LEU A 35 5.95 -33.94 14.80
C LEU A 35 6.76 -32.77 14.22
N ASP A 36 7.74 -33.03 13.37
CA ASP A 36 8.57 -31.97 12.77
C ASP A 36 7.72 -31.09 11.84
N LEU A 37 6.76 -31.69 11.12
CA LEU A 37 5.82 -30.94 10.28
C LEU A 37 4.84 -30.10 11.12
N ILE A 38 4.43 -30.60 12.29
CA ILE A 38 3.59 -29.84 13.23
C ILE A 38 4.38 -28.65 13.79
N TRP A 39 5.64 -28.84 14.17
CA TRP A 39 6.48 -27.74 14.65
C TRP A 39 6.77 -26.71 13.57
N LEU A 40 6.99 -27.14 12.32
CA LEU A 40 7.18 -26.24 11.19
C LEU A 40 5.92 -25.45 10.85
N SER A 41 4.72 -26.04 11.00
CA SER A 41 3.47 -25.31 10.77
C SER A 41 3.18 -24.28 11.86
N LEU A 42 3.47 -24.60 13.12
CA LEU A 42 3.35 -23.65 14.23
C LEU A 42 4.36 -22.49 14.07
N LEU A 43 5.60 -22.80 13.69
CA LEU A 43 6.62 -21.79 13.44
C LEU A 43 6.25 -20.89 12.25
N SER A 44 5.72 -21.46 11.16
CA SER A 44 5.30 -20.66 10.00
C SER A 44 4.11 -19.77 10.30
N ALA A 45 3.13 -20.24 11.08
CA ALA A 45 2.01 -19.42 11.55
C ALA A 45 2.47 -18.27 12.46
N LEU A 46 3.42 -18.54 13.37
CA LEU A 46 4.03 -17.51 14.22
C LEU A 46 4.80 -16.46 13.39
N LEU A 47 5.59 -16.90 12.42
CA LEU A 47 6.34 -16.00 11.54
C LEU A 47 5.40 -15.17 10.64
N MET A 48 4.32 -15.77 10.12
CA MET A 48 3.34 -15.03 9.33
C MET A 48 2.57 -14.00 10.15
N THR A 49 2.17 -14.36 11.38
CA THR A 49 1.48 -13.41 12.28
C THR A 49 2.40 -12.28 12.70
N TRP A 50 3.64 -12.59 13.10
CA TRP A 50 4.67 -11.57 13.38
C TRP A 50 4.94 -10.67 12.18
N TYR A 51 5.11 -11.24 10.98
CA TYR A 51 5.37 -10.47 9.77
C TYR A 51 4.22 -9.52 9.46
N ARG A 52 2.98 -10.01 9.54
CA ARG A 52 1.78 -9.18 9.34
C ARG A 52 1.70 -8.05 10.36
N ASP A 53 1.96 -8.35 11.63
CA ASP A 53 1.92 -7.35 12.70
C ASP A 53 3.04 -6.32 12.54
N HIS A 54 4.25 -6.75 12.17
CA HIS A 54 5.37 -5.86 11.91
C HIS A 54 5.06 -4.91 10.74
N GLN A 55 4.50 -5.42 9.64
CA GLN A 55 4.05 -4.58 8.52
C GLN A 55 3.02 -3.55 8.99
N ASN A 56 2.01 -3.97 9.76
CA ASN A 56 1.00 -3.07 10.31
C ASN A 56 1.62 -1.98 11.21
N LEU A 57 2.54 -2.35 12.10
CA LEU A 57 3.26 -1.42 12.98
C LEU A 57 4.09 -0.43 12.18
N THR A 58 4.83 -0.89 11.17
CA THR A 58 5.63 0.00 10.32
C THR A 58 4.74 0.97 9.54
N SER A 59 3.60 0.53 9.00
CA SER A 59 2.65 1.43 8.34
C SER A 59 2.05 2.45 9.31
N GLN A 60 1.74 2.05 10.54
CA GLN A 60 1.23 2.95 11.58
C GLN A 60 2.28 3.96 12.03
N LEU A 61 3.52 3.52 12.24
CA LEU A 61 4.64 4.39 12.61
C LEU A 61 5.00 5.34 11.47
N GLN A 62 4.95 4.88 10.22
CA GLN A 62 5.19 5.75 9.07
C GLN A 62 4.03 6.74 8.86
N ALA A 63 2.78 6.34 9.10
CA ALA A 63 1.67 7.28 9.13
C ALA A 63 1.83 8.32 10.25
N ARG A 64 2.36 7.91 11.42
CA ARG A 64 2.51 8.77 12.60
C ARG A 64 3.78 9.62 12.59
N PHE A 65 4.83 9.18 11.93
CA PHE A 65 6.20 9.73 12.05
C PHE A 65 6.98 9.78 10.73
N GLY A 66 6.43 9.26 9.62
CA GLY A 66 7.17 8.92 8.40
C GLY A 66 7.38 10.03 7.38
N THR A 67 6.70 11.16 7.52
CA THR A 67 7.01 12.43 6.87
C THR A 67 6.53 13.50 7.85
N ALA A 68 7.31 14.55 8.09
CA ALA A 68 6.81 15.68 8.87
C ALA A 68 5.66 16.29 8.05
N ARG A 69 4.41 15.99 8.43
CA ARG A 69 3.24 16.54 7.76
C ARG A 69 3.27 18.04 7.96
N THR A 70 3.46 18.78 6.89
CA THR A 70 3.40 20.25 6.97
C THR A 70 1.94 20.69 7.04
N SER A 71 1.72 21.89 7.57
CA SER A 71 0.38 22.44 7.76
C SER A 71 -0.39 22.44 6.44
N TRP A 72 -1.59 21.87 6.45
CA TRP A 72 -2.48 21.79 5.29
C TRP A 72 -1.97 21.03 4.06
N SER A 73 -0.94 20.18 4.25
CA SER A 73 -0.37 19.34 3.20
C SER A 73 -1.25 18.16 2.82
N ILE A 74 -0.97 17.58 1.65
CA ILE A 74 -1.66 16.37 1.17
C ILE A 74 -1.44 15.15 2.07
N ASP A 75 -0.37 15.17 2.87
CA ASP A 75 -0.04 14.11 3.82
C ASP A 75 -0.99 14.07 5.03
N GLN A 76 -1.82 15.10 5.22
CA GLN A 76 -2.82 15.10 6.29
C GLN A 76 -3.87 14.00 6.09
N LEU A 77 -4.22 13.66 4.84
CA LEU A 77 -5.16 12.58 4.51
C LEU A 77 -4.76 11.20 5.02
N LEU A 78 -3.51 11.01 5.45
CA LEU A 78 -2.95 9.71 5.79
C LEU A 78 -3.34 9.26 7.20
N GLY A 79 -3.70 7.99 7.32
CA GLY A 79 -4.06 7.39 8.60
C GLY A 79 -5.44 7.81 9.11
N ARG A 80 -5.63 7.65 10.43
CA ARG A 80 -6.90 7.97 11.10
C ARG A 80 -7.09 9.48 11.19
N PRO A 81 -8.34 9.96 11.31
CA PRO A 81 -8.66 11.36 11.54
C PRO A 81 -7.93 11.85 12.81
N ASN A 82 -7.26 12.99 12.73
CA ASN A 82 -6.53 13.59 13.84
C ASN A 82 -6.85 15.08 14.03
N THR A 83 -7.78 15.63 13.25
CA THR A 83 -8.28 17.01 13.45
C THR A 83 -9.29 17.05 14.59
N PRO A 84 -9.03 17.83 15.66
CA PRO A 84 -9.77 17.71 16.92
C PRO A 84 -11.14 18.39 16.90
N MET A 85 -11.36 19.35 16.01
CA MET A 85 -12.58 20.15 15.95
C MET A 85 -12.78 20.74 14.55
N ALA A 86 -14.02 21.12 14.25
CA ALA A 86 -14.34 21.85 13.04
C ALA A 86 -13.56 23.18 12.93
N GLY A 87 -13.29 23.61 11.71
CA GLY A 87 -12.59 24.86 11.40
C GLY A 87 -11.30 24.63 10.62
N ASP A 88 -10.64 25.75 10.32
CA ASP A 88 -9.36 25.79 9.62
C ASP A 88 -8.24 25.23 10.52
N GLN A 89 -7.88 23.97 10.28
CA GLN A 89 -6.94 23.23 11.13
C GLN A 89 -5.80 22.67 10.31
N GLN A 90 -4.58 22.94 10.75
CA GLN A 90 -3.34 22.52 10.08
C GLN A 90 -3.19 21.00 9.92
N SER A 91 -3.96 20.23 10.70
CA SER A 91 -4.04 18.77 10.67
C SER A 91 -4.92 18.21 9.54
N ALA A 92 -5.63 19.04 8.78
CA ALA A 92 -6.42 18.63 7.61
C ALA A 92 -5.76 19.10 6.31
N TRP A 93 -5.92 18.36 5.21
CA TRP A 93 -5.51 18.82 3.87
C TRP A 93 -6.48 19.91 3.39
N THR A 94 -5.97 20.92 2.68
CA THR A 94 -6.82 21.93 2.01
C THR A 94 -6.36 22.20 0.58
N THR A 95 -7.30 22.70 -0.22
CA THR A 95 -7.11 23.13 -1.61
C THR A 95 -6.11 24.30 -1.71
N PRO A 96 -5.51 24.63 -2.87
CA PRO A 96 -4.50 25.70 -2.97
C PRO A 96 -5.03 27.11 -2.64
N GLY A 97 -6.34 27.29 -2.74
CA GLY A 97 -7.04 28.54 -2.49
C GLY A 97 -8.48 28.28 -2.10
N GLN A 98 -9.15 29.34 -1.62
CA GLN A 98 -10.61 29.36 -1.47
C GLN A 98 -11.27 29.43 -2.84
N ASN A 99 -12.37 28.69 -3.05
CA ASN A 99 -13.10 28.68 -4.33
C ASN A 99 -12.16 28.45 -5.54
N ALA A 100 -11.22 27.51 -5.41
CA ALA A 100 -10.24 27.17 -6.44
C ALA A 100 -10.85 26.34 -7.60
N GLY A 101 -12.16 26.40 -7.83
CA GLY A 101 -12.87 25.58 -8.82
C GLY A 101 -12.80 24.09 -8.54
N MET A 102 -12.63 23.31 -9.62
CA MET A 102 -12.53 21.85 -9.57
C MET A 102 -11.15 21.40 -9.10
N GLN A 103 -11.11 20.67 -7.99
CA GLN A 103 -9.90 20.11 -7.40
C GLN A 103 -10.03 18.59 -7.27
N TRP A 104 -8.91 17.90 -7.10
CA TRP A 104 -8.94 16.47 -6.83
C TRP A 104 -7.79 16.03 -5.94
N PHE A 105 -8.02 14.94 -5.22
CA PHE A 105 -6.95 14.17 -4.59
C PHE A 105 -7.11 12.68 -4.89
N ILE A 106 -6.00 11.96 -4.83
CA ILE A 106 -5.91 10.52 -4.93
C ILE A 106 -5.40 9.99 -3.60
N VAL A 107 -6.01 8.92 -3.11
CA VAL A 107 -5.51 8.16 -1.96
C VAL A 107 -5.25 6.71 -2.35
N GLU A 108 -4.20 6.11 -1.80
CA GLU A 108 -3.92 4.68 -1.84
C GLU A 108 -4.08 4.05 -0.45
N PHE A 109 -4.67 2.86 -0.42
CA PHE A 109 -4.89 2.05 0.78
C PHE A 109 -3.98 0.81 0.80
N PRO A 110 -3.72 0.23 1.99
CA PRO A 110 -2.84 -0.93 2.15
C PRO A 110 -3.23 -2.14 1.27
N ASN A 111 -4.52 -2.45 1.18
CA ASN A 111 -5.02 -3.66 0.55
C ASN A 111 -6.03 -3.37 -0.56
N LYS A 112 -6.01 -4.20 -1.61
CA LYS A 112 -7.03 -4.19 -2.67
C LYS A 112 -8.27 -4.97 -2.23
N VAL A 113 -9.33 -4.26 -1.85
CA VAL A 113 -10.56 -4.82 -1.25
C VAL A 113 -11.78 -4.58 -2.15
N ASN A 114 -12.83 -5.38 -1.95
CA ASN A 114 -14.14 -5.08 -2.52
C ASN A 114 -14.74 -3.95 -1.69
N VAL A 115 -15.07 -2.84 -2.34
CA VAL A 115 -15.49 -1.61 -1.65
C VAL A 115 -16.96 -1.69 -1.28
N GLY A 116 -17.25 -1.68 0.01
CA GLY A 116 -18.61 -1.56 0.53
C GLY A 116 -19.01 -0.09 0.74
N LYS A 117 -18.12 0.71 1.32
CA LYS A 117 -18.37 2.13 1.63
C LYS A 117 -17.07 2.93 1.68
N ILE A 118 -17.16 4.20 1.35
CA ILE A 118 -16.09 5.19 1.41
C ILE A 118 -16.46 6.20 2.49
N GLU A 119 -15.50 6.59 3.30
CA GLU A 119 -15.65 7.63 4.31
C GLU A 119 -14.62 8.73 4.03
N ILE A 120 -15.12 9.96 3.90
CA ILE A 120 -14.29 11.16 3.75
C ILE A 120 -14.61 12.05 4.95
N VAL A 121 -13.60 12.37 5.75
CA VAL A 121 -13.76 13.22 6.94
C VAL A 121 -13.47 14.66 6.54
N GLU A 122 -14.50 15.49 6.52
CA GLU A 122 -14.44 16.89 6.10
C GLU A 122 -14.52 17.81 7.32
N THR A 123 -13.51 18.66 7.54
CA THR A 123 -13.33 19.42 8.79
C THR A 123 -13.64 20.89 8.71
N TYR A 124 -13.65 21.46 7.50
CA TYR A 124 -14.00 22.85 7.29
C TYR A 124 -14.67 23.04 5.94
N ASN A 125 -15.78 23.77 5.93
CA ASN A 125 -16.64 23.99 4.78
C ASN A 125 -16.91 22.68 4.00
N PRO A 126 -17.52 21.66 4.65
CA PRO A 126 -17.75 20.35 4.05
C PRO A 126 -18.75 20.43 2.90
N GLY A 127 -18.98 19.32 2.18
CA GLY A 127 -20.02 19.25 1.16
C GLY A 127 -19.53 19.55 -0.26
N ALA A 128 -18.22 19.59 -0.46
CA ALA A 128 -17.61 19.92 -1.76
C ALA A 128 -17.37 18.68 -2.63
N VAL A 129 -17.54 17.44 -2.12
CA VAL A 129 -17.29 16.22 -2.88
C VAL A 129 -18.37 16.00 -3.95
N VAL A 130 -17.96 15.90 -5.22
CA VAL A 130 -18.89 15.79 -6.36
C VAL A 130 -18.74 14.50 -7.18
N ARG A 131 -17.58 13.85 -7.11
CA ARG A 131 -17.30 12.64 -7.88
C ARG A 131 -16.18 11.81 -7.25
N ILE A 132 -16.29 10.49 -7.37
CA ILE A 132 -15.24 9.54 -6.98
C ILE A 132 -15.01 8.54 -8.11
N CYS A 133 -13.74 8.34 -8.45
CA CYS A 133 -13.27 7.30 -9.35
C CYS A 133 -12.42 6.28 -8.61
N SER A 134 -12.50 5.01 -9.00
CA SER A 134 -11.40 4.07 -8.74
C SER A 134 -10.28 4.28 -9.75
N VAL A 135 -9.03 4.07 -9.35
CA VAL A 135 -7.86 4.28 -10.21
C VAL A 135 -7.05 2.98 -10.37
N SER A 136 -6.90 2.54 -11.62
CA SER A 136 -6.14 1.34 -11.99
C SER A 136 -4.63 1.56 -11.94
N MET A 137 -3.83 0.49 -12.01
CA MET A 137 -2.35 0.59 -12.01
C MET A 137 -1.79 1.35 -13.20
N THR A 138 -2.56 1.48 -14.28
CA THR A 138 -2.19 2.21 -15.49
C THR A 138 -2.79 3.61 -15.53
N GLY A 139 -3.32 4.11 -14.40
CA GLY A 139 -3.96 5.42 -14.31
C GLY A 139 -5.40 5.48 -14.82
N GLN A 140 -5.96 4.36 -15.30
CA GLN A 140 -7.35 4.35 -15.80
C GLN A 140 -8.33 4.65 -14.66
N GLU A 141 -9.17 5.66 -14.87
CA GLU A 141 -10.26 6.03 -13.97
C GLU A 141 -11.55 5.28 -14.34
N ILE A 142 -12.22 4.72 -13.34
CA ILE A 142 -13.59 4.22 -13.46
C ILE A 142 -14.42 4.98 -12.45
N GLU A 143 -15.40 5.77 -12.90
CA GLU A 143 -16.34 6.47 -12.02
C GLU A 143 -17.15 5.46 -11.22
N ILE A 144 -17.12 5.60 -9.90
CA ILE A 144 -17.83 4.73 -8.96
C ILE A 144 -18.87 5.49 -8.15
N TRP A 145 -18.86 6.81 -8.18
CA TRP A 145 -19.89 7.65 -7.59
C TRP A 145 -19.83 9.05 -8.19
N LYS A 146 -21.00 9.66 -8.37
CA LYS A 146 -21.17 11.07 -8.76
C LYS A 146 -22.48 11.57 -8.17
N GLY A 147 -22.47 12.73 -7.54
CA GLY A 147 -23.66 13.26 -6.89
C GLY A 147 -23.37 14.48 -6.04
N GLN A 148 -24.33 14.79 -5.18
CA GLN A 148 -24.16 15.77 -4.12
C GLN A 148 -23.56 15.07 -2.89
N ASP A 149 -22.60 15.73 -2.25
CA ASP A 149 -22.01 15.28 -1.01
C ASP A 149 -23.08 14.98 0.06
N PRO A 150 -23.04 13.81 0.72
CA PRO A 150 -23.91 13.51 1.85
C PRO A 150 -23.78 14.48 3.04
N VAL A 151 -22.64 15.16 3.21
CA VAL A 151 -22.48 16.16 4.27
C VAL A 151 -22.98 17.52 3.79
N ALA A 152 -23.82 18.15 4.60
CA ALA A 152 -24.34 19.47 4.27
C ALA A 152 -23.26 20.55 4.50
N PRO A 153 -23.18 21.59 3.64
CA PRO A 153 -22.19 22.66 3.74
C PRO A 153 -22.11 23.41 5.08
N ILE A 154 -23.19 23.39 5.85
CA ILE A 154 -23.31 24.08 7.13
C ILE A 154 -22.94 23.21 8.34
N ALA A 155 -22.49 21.96 8.13
CA ALA A 155 -22.28 21.00 9.22
C ALA A 155 -21.09 21.33 10.14
N GLY A 156 -20.25 22.32 9.79
CA GLY A 156 -18.99 22.62 10.47
C GLY A 156 -17.93 21.56 10.15
N MET A 157 -18.19 20.31 10.54
CA MET A 157 -17.40 19.11 10.24
C MET A 157 -18.34 17.90 10.07
N GLY A 158 -17.99 16.94 9.24
CA GLY A 158 -18.78 15.72 9.02
C GLY A 158 -18.03 14.62 8.28
N SER A 159 -18.65 13.44 8.19
CA SER A 159 -18.13 12.31 7.40
C SER A 159 -19.07 11.98 6.24
N SER A 160 -18.58 12.11 5.00
CA SER A 160 -19.30 11.68 3.81
C SER A 160 -19.21 10.17 3.67
N PHE A 161 -20.31 9.48 3.96
CA PHE A 161 -20.43 8.04 3.80
C PHE A 161 -21.02 7.68 2.44
N ILE A 162 -20.16 7.27 1.51
CA ILE A 162 -20.51 7.08 0.10
C ILE A 162 -20.45 5.59 -0.26
N VAL A 163 -21.54 5.07 -0.83
CA VAL A 163 -21.60 3.70 -1.38
C VAL A 163 -21.34 3.77 -2.88
N PRO A 164 -20.38 2.99 -3.42
CA PRO A 164 -20.16 2.90 -4.86
C PRO A 164 -21.42 2.48 -5.63
N SER A 165 -21.68 3.09 -6.78
CA SER A 165 -22.77 2.73 -7.69
C SER A 165 -22.55 1.38 -8.38
N THR A 166 -21.31 0.88 -8.38
CA THR A 166 -20.93 -0.41 -8.96
C THR A 166 -19.98 -1.17 -8.02
N LYS A 167 -20.06 -2.51 -8.05
CA LYS A 167 -19.12 -3.36 -7.30
C LYS A 167 -17.73 -3.18 -7.87
N ILE A 168 -16.81 -2.67 -7.05
CA ILE A 168 -15.44 -2.41 -7.46
C ILE A 168 -14.46 -3.02 -6.46
N ARG A 169 -13.37 -3.59 -7.00
CA ARG A 169 -12.24 -4.04 -6.19
C ARG A 169 -11.04 -3.14 -6.45
N THR A 170 -10.73 -2.25 -5.52
CA THR A 170 -9.65 -1.27 -5.67
C THR A 170 -8.86 -1.07 -4.38
N ARG A 171 -7.69 -0.46 -4.51
CA ARG A 171 -6.92 0.12 -3.41
C ARG A 171 -6.59 1.60 -3.64
N ARG A 172 -7.07 2.20 -4.74
CA ARG A 172 -6.86 3.61 -5.06
C ARG A 172 -8.14 4.26 -5.51
N MET A 173 -8.34 5.48 -5.04
CA MET A 173 -9.49 6.32 -5.34
C MET A 173 -9.03 7.72 -5.64
N LYS A 174 -9.69 8.34 -6.62
CA LYS A 174 -9.59 9.75 -6.91
C LYS A 174 -10.90 10.42 -6.52
N VAL A 175 -10.82 11.41 -5.66
CA VAL A 175 -11.96 12.19 -5.15
C VAL A 175 -11.88 13.57 -5.78
N PHE A 176 -13.00 14.04 -6.31
CA PHE A 176 -13.12 15.36 -6.92
C PHE A 176 -13.96 16.26 -6.02
N LEU A 177 -13.47 17.48 -5.85
CA LEU A 177 -14.14 18.54 -5.12
C LEU A 177 -14.52 19.65 -6.10
N ASN A 178 -15.73 20.19 -5.96
CA ASN A 178 -16.11 21.45 -6.58
C ASN A 178 -16.19 22.52 -5.49
N THR A 179 -15.09 23.25 -5.32
CA THR A 179 -14.95 24.26 -4.25
C THR A 179 -15.83 25.49 -4.48
N ASP A 180 -16.37 25.67 -5.69
CA ASP A 180 -17.32 26.75 -5.98
C ASP A 180 -18.73 26.48 -5.40
N LEU A 181 -19.04 25.23 -5.03
CA LEU A 181 -20.32 24.88 -4.40
C LEU A 181 -20.38 25.24 -2.93
N VAL A 182 -19.21 25.36 -2.27
CA VAL A 182 -19.11 25.62 -0.84
C VAL A 182 -17.98 26.62 -0.61
N SER A 183 -18.35 27.87 -0.43
CA SER A 183 -17.38 28.95 -0.28
C SER A 183 -16.50 28.82 0.95
N GLY A 184 -15.23 29.17 0.79
CA GLY A 184 -14.21 29.10 1.83
C GLY A 184 -13.14 28.07 1.52
N TRP A 185 -12.42 27.64 2.57
CA TRP A 185 -11.44 26.55 2.50
C TRP A 185 -12.15 25.22 2.72
N ASN A 186 -12.15 24.33 1.72
CA ASN A 186 -12.66 22.98 1.89
C ASN A 186 -11.55 22.08 2.40
N GLU A 187 -11.73 21.54 3.61
CA GLU A 187 -10.69 20.78 4.31
C GLU A 187 -11.08 19.33 4.56
N ILE A 188 -10.13 18.43 4.32
CA ILE A 188 -10.31 16.98 4.45
C ILE A 188 -9.23 16.43 5.37
N ASP A 189 -9.64 15.81 6.46
CA ASP A 189 -8.74 15.25 7.49
C ASP A 189 -8.24 13.87 7.11
N ALA A 190 -9.15 13.00 6.65
CA ALA A 190 -8.82 11.60 6.42
C ALA A 190 -9.78 10.95 5.44
N VAL A 191 -9.32 9.85 4.84
CA VAL A 191 -10.14 9.00 3.99
C VAL A 191 -10.00 7.54 4.42
N ALA A 192 -11.14 6.89 4.62
CA ALA A 192 -11.25 5.47 4.94
C ALA A 192 -11.98 4.69 3.85
N LEU A 193 -11.51 3.45 3.65
CA LEU A 193 -12.14 2.46 2.80
C LEU A 193 -12.70 1.34 3.66
N HIS A 194 -14.03 1.21 3.64
CA HIS A 194 -14.77 0.13 4.31
C HIS A 194 -15.03 -0.97 3.28
N ALA A 195 -14.50 -2.17 3.52
CA ALA A 195 -14.70 -3.32 2.67
C ALA A 195 -16.03 -4.04 2.97
N ASP A 196 -16.49 -4.88 2.04
CA ASP A 196 -17.70 -5.70 2.21
C ASP A 196 -17.64 -6.65 3.42
N ASP A 197 -16.43 -7.02 3.86
CA ASP A 197 -16.19 -7.87 5.05
C ASP A 197 -16.10 -7.07 6.35
N ALA A 198 -16.52 -5.80 6.32
CA ALA A 198 -16.45 -4.82 7.41
C ALA A 198 -15.03 -4.46 7.87
N THR A 199 -13.97 -4.86 7.14
CA THR A 199 -12.63 -4.33 7.41
C THR A 199 -12.53 -2.86 7.00
N VAL A 200 -11.88 -2.06 7.83
CA VAL A 200 -11.63 -0.63 7.58
C VAL A 200 -10.14 -0.40 7.44
N GLN A 201 -9.75 0.31 6.39
CA GLN A 201 -8.38 0.75 6.17
C GLN A 201 -8.33 2.23 5.83
N TRP A 202 -7.28 2.89 6.30
CA TRP A 202 -7.05 4.32 6.09
C TRP A 202 -6.03 4.54 4.98
N ALA A 203 -6.05 5.71 4.36
CA ALA A 203 -5.08 6.06 3.33
C ALA A 203 -3.64 5.98 3.86
N THR A 204 -2.75 5.43 3.04
CA THR A 204 -1.31 5.29 3.30
C THR A 204 -0.45 6.05 2.29
N ASN A 205 -1.05 6.51 1.19
CA ASN A 205 -0.42 7.41 0.24
C ASN A 205 -1.46 8.39 -0.29
N SER A 206 -1.03 9.59 -0.67
CA SER A 206 -1.91 10.64 -1.16
C SER A 206 -1.21 11.53 -2.19
N TRP A 207 -1.98 12.07 -3.12
CA TRP A 207 -1.56 13.04 -4.15
C TRP A 207 -2.71 13.97 -4.44
N ALA A 208 -2.46 15.22 -4.83
CA ALA A 208 -3.52 16.13 -5.23
C ALA A 208 -3.17 16.86 -6.52
N SER A 209 -4.20 17.43 -7.17
CA SER A 209 -4.00 18.47 -8.20
C SER A 209 -3.06 19.52 -7.65
N GLU A 210 -3.46 20.10 -6.52
CA GLU A 210 -2.76 21.15 -5.81
C GLU A 210 -3.08 21.05 -4.31
N SER A 211 -2.24 21.67 -3.48
CA SER A 211 -2.43 21.75 -2.03
C SER A 211 -1.92 23.10 -1.55
N TYR A 212 -2.51 23.66 -0.49
CA TYR A 212 -1.96 24.83 0.17
C TYR A 212 -0.60 24.54 0.83
N GLY A 213 -0.53 23.42 1.56
CA GLY A 213 0.72 22.92 2.11
C GLY A 213 1.51 22.10 1.08
N ASP A 214 2.46 21.29 1.58
CA ASP A 214 3.25 20.44 0.69
C ASP A 214 2.36 19.50 -0.12
N ASN A 215 2.68 19.39 -1.41
CA ASN A 215 2.06 18.42 -2.31
C ASN A 215 3.11 17.38 -2.76
N ARG A 216 2.67 16.15 -2.99
CA ARG A 216 3.53 15.09 -3.54
C ARG A 216 3.54 15.18 -5.05
N GLU A 217 4.70 14.95 -5.66
CA GLU A 217 4.77 14.71 -7.10
C GLU A 217 3.84 13.56 -7.48
N SER A 218 3.06 13.76 -8.53
CA SER A 218 2.19 12.72 -9.07
C SER A 218 3.04 11.49 -9.42
N PRO A 219 2.56 10.28 -9.09
CA PRO A 219 3.36 9.08 -9.30
C PRO A 219 3.46 8.77 -10.79
N GLN A 220 4.57 8.17 -11.24
CA GLN A 220 4.84 7.94 -12.67
C GLN A 220 3.75 7.17 -13.44
N TRP A 221 2.94 6.37 -12.75
CA TRP A 221 1.83 5.63 -13.34
C TRP A 221 0.59 6.50 -13.61
N TYR A 222 0.54 7.69 -13.01
CA TYR A 222 -0.54 8.66 -13.16
C TYR A 222 -0.08 9.72 -14.17
N TRP A 223 -0.40 9.48 -15.44
CA TRP A 223 -0.27 10.52 -16.46
C TRP A 223 -1.62 11.22 -16.59
N PRO A 224 -1.71 12.55 -16.39
CA PRO A 224 -2.95 13.29 -16.56
C PRO A 224 -3.45 13.28 -18.00
#